data_AF-W1IP17-F1
#
_entry.id   AF-W1IP17-F1
#
_cell.length_a   1.000
_cell.length_b   1.000
_cell.length_c   1.000
_cell.angle_alpha   90.00
_cell.angle_beta   90.00
_cell.angle_gamma   90.00
#
_symmetry.space_group_name_H-M   'P 1'
#
loop_
_entity.id
_entity.type
_entity.pdbx_description
1 polymer ?
#
loop_
_entity_poly.entity_id
_entity_poly.type
_entity_poly.pdbx_seq_one_letter_code
_entity_poly.pdbx_strand_id
1 'polypeptide(L)'
;MPSRCHSGNVPPLSQKIHIILDGAFYYRTELVKDIAVVLNIELHYLPPYSPNLNPAERLWKYMNEHVCNNHYLANPIVFHEEIHHFFNVMLKEKANELIYRLNDIFQILNPASSS
;
A
#
# COMPACT_ATOMS: atom_id res chain seq x y z
N MET A 1 -29.25 -5.78 21.74
CA MET A 1 -29.19 -5.89 20.27
C MET A 1 -27.88 -5.26 19.80
N PRO A 2 -26.83 -6.00 19.47
CA PRO A 2 -25.63 -5.40 18.91
C PRO A 2 -25.76 -5.26 17.39
N SER A 3 -25.37 -4.08 16.93
CA SER A 3 -25.52 -3.56 15.59
C SER A 3 -24.69 -4.31 14.56
N ARG A 4 -25.26 -4.42 13.36
CA ARG A 4 -24.76 -5.10 12.16
C ARG A 4 -23.44 -4.47 11.70
N CYS A 5 -22.31 -5.14 11.93
CA CYS A 5 -21.07 -4.83 11.23
C CYS A 5 -21.23 -5.22 9.75
N HIS A 6 -20.80 -4.33 8.85
CA HIS A 6 -20.88 -4.53 7.42
C HIS A 6 -20.04 -5.75 7.02
N SER A 7 -20.67 -6.71 6.35
CA SER A 7 -20.05 -7.92 5.81
C SER A 7 -19.20 -7.56 4.59
N GLY A 8 -18.03 -6.96 4.81
CA GLY A 8 -16.94 -7.05 3.85
C GLY A 8 -16.45 -8.49 3.82
N ASN A 9 -16.25 -9.06 2.63
CA ASN A 9 -15.72 -10.41 2.44
C ASN A 9 -14.45 -10.62 3.28
N VAL A 10 -14.58 -11.27 4.44
CA VAL A 10 -13.44 -11.82 5.17
C VAL A 10 -12.99 -13.02 4.34
N PRO A 11 -11.76 -13.04 3.81
CA PRO A 11 -11.26 -14.20 3.08
C PRO A 11 -11.43 -15.43 3.96
N PRO A 12 -11.87 -16.58 3.41
CA PRO A 12 -12.03 -17.77 4.22
C PRO A 12 -10.69 -18.06 4.90
N LEU A 13 -10.71 -18.20 6.23
CA LEU A 13 -9.51 -18.41 7.07
C LEU A 13 -8.66 -19.62 6.63
N SER A 14 -9.15 -20.45 5.71
CA SER A 14 -8.41 -21.50 5.03
C SER A 14 -7.27 -20.99 4.15
N GLN A 15 -7.36 -19.78 3.60
CA GLN A 15 -6.32 -19.19 2.77
C GLN A 15 -5.49 -18.20 3.58
N LYS A 16 -4.18 -18.45 3.64
CA LYS A 16 -3.23 -17.54 4.29
C LYS A 16 -3.04 -16.29 3.45
N ILE A 17 -3.13 -15.12 4.09
CA ILE A 17 -2.89 -13.82 3.45
C ILE A 17 -1.46 -13.39 3.77
N HIS A 18 -0.70 -12.96 2.76
CA HIS A 18 0.63 -12.41 2.96
C HIS A 18 0.58 -10.89 2.79
N ILE A 19 1.07 -10.14 3.78
CA ILE A 19 1.15 -8.67 3.73
C ILE A 19 2.62 -8.26 3.80
N ILE A 20 3.05 -7.47 2.83
CA ILE A 20 4.38 -6.86 2.79
C ILE A 20 4.27 -5.47 3.39
N LEU A 21 5.03 -5.21 4.45
CA LEU A 21 4.99 -3.97 5.23
C LEU A 21 6.35 -3.27 5.20
N ASP A 22 6.30 -1.95 5.28
CA ASP A 22 7.50 -1.18 5.57
C ASP A 22 7.92 -1.34 7.04
N GLY A 23 9.02 -0.68 7.41
CA GLY A 23 9.58 -0.77 8.75
C GLY A 23 8.87 0.08 9.81
N ALA A 24 7.68 0.66 9.56
CA ALA A 24 7.05 1.58 10.50
C ALA A 24 6.78 0.91 11.86
N PHE A 25 7.00 1.67 12.94
CA PHE A 25 7.01 1.15 14.30
C PHE A 25 5.70 0.47 14.71
N TYR A 26 4.56 1.07 14.33
CA TYR A 26 3.24 0.58 14.70
C TYR A 26 2.91 -0.80 14.12
N TYR A 27 3.48 -1.17 12.97
CA TYR A 27 3.33 -2.51 12.40
C TYR A 27 4.02 -3.61 13.21
N ARG A 28 5.04 -3.25 14.01
CA ARG A 28 5.89 -4.20 14.73
C ARG A 28 5.42 -4.50 16.15
N THR A 29 4.35 -3.84 16.60
CA THR A 29 3.77 -4.04 17.92
C THR A 29 3.28 -5.47 18.10
N GLU A 30 3.31 -5.97 19.35
CA GLU A 30 2.85 -7.33 19.68
C GLU A 30 1.37 -7.51 19.33
N LEU A 31 0.54 -6.51 19.65
CA LEU A 31 -0.89 -6.49 19.32
C LEU A 31 -1.15 -6.76 17.83
N VAL A 32 -0.40 -6.13 16.92
CA VAL A 32 -0.57 -6.33 15.47
C VAL A 32 -0.17 -7.75 15.06
N LYS A 33 0.92 -8.27 15.63
CA LYS A 33 1.39 -9.64 15.35
C LYS A 33 0.39 -10.68 15.85
N ASP A 34 -0.16 -10.48 17.04
CA ASP A 34 -1.14 -11.40 17.64
C ASP A 34 -2.43 -11.46 16.80
N ILE A 35 -2.93 -10.30 16.37
CA ILE A 35 -4.11 -10.22 15.50
C ILE A 35 -3.82 -10.87 14.13
N ALA A 36 -2.62 -10.68 13.57
CA ALA A 36 -2.25 -11.31 12.31
C ALA A 36 -2.29 -12.84 12.40
N VAL A 37 -1.81 -13.43 13.50
CA VAL A 37 -1.90 -14.87 13.74
C VAL A 37 -3.36 -15.34 13.78
N VAL A 38 -4.23 -14.65 14.53
CA VAL A 38 -5.66 -14.98 14.64
C VAL A 38 -6.36 -14.93 13.28
N LEU A 39 -5.97 -14.01 12.41
CA LEU A 39 -6.56 -13.82 11.08
C LEU A 39 -5.89 -14.67 9.99
N ASN A 40 -4.93 -15.55 10.33
CA ASN A 40 -4.12 -16.31 9.37
C ASN A 40 -3.41 -15.40 8.34
N ILE A 41 -2.84 -14.30 8.83
CA ILE A 41 -2.05 -13.33 8.08
C ILE A 41 -0.58 -13.50 8.41
N GLU A 42 0.26 -13.61 7.38
CA GLU A 42 1.71 -13.62 7.50
C GLU A 42 2.29 -12.26 7.11
N LEU A 43 3.00 -11.64 8.06
CA LEU A 43 3.59 -10.31 7.89
C LEU A 43 5.04 -10.44 7.44
N HIS A 44 5.35 -9.83 6.30
CA HIS A 44 6.71 -9.72 5.74
C HIS A 44 7.19 -8.29 5.88
N TYR A 45 8.33 -8.07 6.51
CA TYR A 45 8.89 -6.73 6.68
C TYR A 45 10.01 -6.48 5.68
N LEU A 46 9.92 -5.37 4.96
CA LEU A 46 10.99 -4.92 4.08
C LEU A 46 12.24 -4.54 4.89
N PRO A 47 13.45 -4.68 4.30
CA PRO A 47 14.66 -4.14 4.89
C PRO A 47 14.54 -2.62 5.13
N PRO A 48 15.24 -2.07 6.14
CA PRO A 48 15.26 -0.63 6.37
C PRO A 48 15.64 0.16 5.12
N TYR A 49 15.06 1.36 4.97
CA TYR A 49 15.37 2.29 3.88
C TYR A 49 15.27 1.70 2.47
N SER A 50 14.33 0.76 2.26
CA SER A 50 14.10 0.11 0.97
C SER A 50 12.78 0.53 0.30
N PRO A 51 12.51 1.85 0.10
CA PRO A 51 11.24 2.30 -0.50
C PRO A 51 11.08 1.81 -1.93
N ASN A 52 12.19 1.51 -2.63
CA ASN A 52 12.17 0.95 -3.98
C ASN A 52 11.50 -0.43 -4.02
N LEU A 53 11.53 -1.18 -2.91
CA LEU A 53 10.92 -2.50 -2.75
C LEU A 53 9.46 -2.44 -2.30
N ASN A 54 8.93 -1.25 -1.95
CA ASN A 54 7.55 -1.09 -1.50
C ASN A 54 6.63 -0.74 -2.69
N PRO A 55 5.75 -1.64 -3.17
CA PRO A 55 4.86 -1.34 -4.29
C PRO A 55 3.87 -0.21 -3.98
N ALA A 56 3.48 -0.05 -2.71
CA ALA A 56 2.59 1.01 -2.27
C ALA A 56 3.22 2.40 -2.47
N GLU A 57 4.53 2.54 -2.26
CA GLU A 57 5.27 3.78 -2.53
C GLU A 57 5.29 4.13 -4.01
N ARG A 58 5.43 3.13 -4.89
CA ARG A 58 5.39 3.35 -6.34
C ARG A 58 4.01 3.79 -6.81
N LEU A 59 2.97 3.16 -6.27
CA LEU A 59 1.58 3.53 -6.54
C LEU A 59 1.28 4.93 -6.00
N TRP A 60 1.76 5.26 -4.81
CA TRP A 60 1.64 6.60 -4.23
C TRP A 60 2.31 7.66 -5.12
N LYS A 61 3.54 7.41 -5.61
CA LYS A 61 4.22 8.34 -6.55
C LYS A 61 3.38 8.58 -7.80
N TYR A 62 2.86 7.51 -8.40
CA TYR A 62 1.99 7.59 -9.57
C TYR A 62 0.74 8.43 -9.29
N MET A 63 0.03 8.13 -8.21
CA MET A 63 -1.13 8.90 -7.77
C MET A 63 -0.77 10.36 -7.54
N ASN A 64 0.32 10.63 -6.83
CA ASN A 64 0.76 11.98 -6.52
C ASN A 64 1.02 12.76 -7.81
N GLU A 65 1.74 12.20 -8.79
CA GLU A 65 1.99 12.84 -10.08
C GLU A 65 0.72 13.22 -10.85
N HIS A 66 -0.34 12.42 -10.75
CA HIS A 66 -1.58 12.60 -11.52
C HIS A 66 -2.67 13.38 -10.79
N VAL A 67 -2.65 13.42 -9.45
CA VAL A 67 -3.77 13.93 -8.65
C VAL A 67 -3.34 15.12 -7.79
N CYS A 68 -2.17 15.06 -7.17
CA CYS A 68 -1.77 16.00 -6.11
C CYS A 68 -0.66 16.96 -6.54
N ASN A 69 0.26 16.49 -7.39
CA ASN A 69 1.45 17.23 -7.77
C ASN A 69 1.07 18.39 -8.68
N ASN A 70 1.39 19.62 -8.28
CA ASN A 70 0.99 20.86 -8.96
C ASN A 70 -0.53 21.11 -9.04
N HIS A 71 -1.32 20.38 -8.25
CA HIS A 71 -2.77 20.58 -8.15
C HIS A 71 -3.11 21.17 -6.78
N TYR A 72 -3.85 22.28 -6.79
CA TYR A 72 -4.40 22.85 -5.56
C TYR A 72 -5.75 22.22 -5.24
N LEU A 73 -5.80 21.46 -4.15
CA LEU A 73 -7.02 20.80 -3.66
C LEU A 73 -7.57 21.63 -2.50
N ALA A 74 -8.67 22.34 -2.76
CA ALA A 74 -9.13 23.46 -1.93
C ALA A 74 -9.57 23.05 -0.51
N ASN A 75 -10.02 21.80 -0.33
CA ASN A 75 -10.47 21.31 0.97
C ASN A 75 -10.37 19.77 1.05
N PRO A 76 -10.51 19.19 2.26
CA PRO A 76 -10.39 17.75 2.45
C PRO A 76 -11.43 16.91 1.69
N ILE A 77 -12.61 17.46 1.40
CA ILE A 77 -13.66 16.75 0.65
C ILE A 77 -13.20 16.56 -0.80
N VAL A 78 -12.75 17.65 -1.44
CA VAL A 78 -12.21 17.60 -2.81
C VAL A 78 -11.00 16.68 -2.88
N PHE A 79 -10.08 16.75 -1.90
CA PHE A 79 -8.96 15.82 -1.82
C PHE A 79 -9.43 14.36 -1.79
N HIS A 80 -10.42 14.05 -0.94
CA HIS A 80 -10.95 12.70 -0.84
C HIS A 80 -11.61 12.22 -2.14
N GLU A 81 -12.42 13.07 -2.76
CA GLU A 81 -13.09 12.78 -4.04
C GLU A 81 -12.08 12.47 -5.15
N GLU A 82 -11.04 13.28 -5.30
CA GLU A 82 -10.00 13.09 -6.31
C GLU A 82 -9.19 11.80 -6.08
N ILE A 83 -8.85 11.50 -4.83
CA ILE A 83 -8.17 10.25 -4.47
C ILE A 83 -9.07 9.04 -4.77
N HIS A 84 -10.36 9.12 -4.44
CA HIS A 84 -11.32 8.05 -4.77
C HIS A 84 -11.52 7.89 -6.27
N HIS A 85 -11.57 8.99 -7.02
CA HIS A 85 -11.66 8.97 -8.47
C HIS A 85 -10.42 8.29 -9.07
N PHE A 86 -9.23 8.59 -8.56
CA PHE A 86 -8.00 7.93 -8.98
C PHE A 86 -8.09 6.41 -8.86
N PHE A 87 -8.44 5.87 -7.69
CA PHE A 87 -8.49 4.42 -7.49
C PHE A 87 -9.61 3.72 -8.26
N ASN A 88 -10.77 4.38 -8.44
CA ASN A 88 -11.94 3.75 -9.04
C ASN A 88 -12.00 3.85 -10.56
N VAL A 89 -11.41 4.91 -11.14
CA VAL A 89 -11.50 5.26 -12.55
C VAL A 89 -10.11 5.31 -13.17
N MET A 90 -9.28 6.30 -12.82
CA MET A 90 -8.01 6.55 -13.52
C MET A 90 -7.05 5.35 -13.48
N LEU A 91 -6.97 4.66 -12.33
CA LEU A 91 -6.12 3.48 -12.17
C LEU A 91 -6.49 2.36 -13.16
N LYS A 92 -7.78 2.18 -13.46
CA LYS A 92 -8.27 1.17 -14.40
C LYS A 92 -8.01 1.58 -15.85
N GLU A 93 -8.25 2.85 -16.16
CA GLU A 93 -8.01 3.40 -17.51
C GLU A 93 -6.53 3.37 -17.87
N LYS A 94 -5.66 3.60 -16.87
CA LYS A 94 -4.21 3.65 -17.04
C LYS A 94 -3.50 2.35 -16.66
N ALA A 95 -4.23 1.24 -16.57
CA ALA A 95 -3.69 -0.08 -16.19
C ALA A 95 -2.45 -0.48 -17.02
N ASN A 96 -2.47 -0.20 -18.32
CA ASN A 96 -1.33 -0.51 -19.20
C ASN A 96 -0.07 0.30 -18.89
N GLU A 97 -0.20 1.57 -18.47
CA GLU A 97 0.94 2.40 -18.03
C GLU A 97 1.50 1.88 -16.70
N LEU A 98 0.61 1.38 -15.83
CA LEU A 98 0.95 0.88 -14.50
C LEU A 98 1.76 -0.42 -14.55
N ILE A 99 1.56 -1.27 -15.56
CA ILE A 99 2.36 -2.51 -15.73
C ILE A 99 3.86 -2.20 -15.73
N TYR A 100 4.27 -1.11 -16.36
CA TYR A 100 5.68 -0.73 -16.43
C TYR A 100 6.20 0.02 -15.20
N ARG A 101 5.30 0.62 -14.39
CA ARG A 101 5.68 1.39 -13.19
C ARG A 101 5.58 0.59 -11.90
N LEU A 102 4.69 -0.39 -11.85
CA LEU A 102 4.43 -1.26 -10.70
C LEU A 102 4.99 -2.69 -10.90
N ASN A 103 5.99 -2.87 -11.77
CA ASN A 103 6.62 -4.17 -11.98
C ASN A 103 7.62 -4.54 -10.88
N ASP A 104 8.00 -5.81 -10.82
CA ASP A 104 9.01 -6.33 -9.89
C ASP A 104 10.45 -6.12 -10.36
N ILE A 105 10.68 -5.18 -11.29
CA ILE A 105 12.04 -4.82 -11.72
C ILE A 105 12.61 -3.85 -10.70
N PHE A 106 13.26 -4.39 -9.67
CA PHE A 106 13.94 -3.62 -8.65
C PHE A 106 15.37 -3.33 -9.08
N GLN A 107 15.77 -2.06 -9.01
CA GLN A 107 17.18 -1.70 -9.15
C GLN A 107 17.96 -2.28 -7.96
N ILE A 108 18.94 -3.14 -8.24
CA ILE A 108 19.90 -3.59 -7.24
C ILE A 108 20.90 -2.46 -7.05
N LEU A 109 20.84 -1.79 -5.90
CA LEU A 109 21.79 -0.76 -5.55
C LEU A 109 23.04 -1.42 -4.96
N ASN A 110 24.22 -1.04 -5.47
CA ASN A 110 25.47 -1.42 -4.85
C ASN A 110 25.62 -0.69 -3.50
N PRO A 111 26.08 -1.37 -2.45
CA PRO A 111 26.33 -0.72 -1.17
C PRO A 111 27.34 0.41 -1.35
N ALA A 112 27.11 1.54 -0.68
CA ALA A 112 28.07 2.63 -0.63
C ALA A 112 29.37 2.11 0.00
N SER A 113 30.51 2.42 -0.61
CA SER A 113 31.82 2.09 -0.03
C SER A 113 31.92 2.73 1.35
N SER A 114 32.04 1.91 2.40
CA SER A 114 32.33 2.41 3.75
C SER A 114 33.68 3.13 3.71
N SER A 115 33.69 4.40 4.15
CA SER A 115 34.91 5.16 4.44
C SER A 115 35.40 4.86 5.85
#